data_AF-A0A0D7Q4I2-F1
#
_entry.id   AF-A0A0D7Q4I2-F1
#
_cell.length_a   1.000
_cell.length_b   1.000
_cell.length_c   1.000
_cell.angle_alpha   90.00
_cell.angle_beta   90.00
_cell.angle_gamma   90.00
#
_symmetry.space_group_name_H-M   'P 1'
#
loop_
_entity.id
_entity.type
_entity.pdbx_description
1 polymer ?
#
loop_
_entity_poly.entity_id
_entity_poly.type
_entity_poly.pdbx_seq_one_letter_code
_entity_poly.pdbx_strand_id
1 'polypeptide(L)'
;MAIVRNGITFLTKEEARDPSNPAVKAVSAVNLGDVRFPFGFFIRDDKGKKFVVPATWPDKLRILRIAFPDFPDDQSFRQCEGNDDGMECIGGCNEGPNFRCFKLASIDDGFFGCSCMEAE
;
A
#
# COMPACT_ATOMS: atom_id res chain seq x y z
N MET A 1 -7.03 1.34 14.28
CA MET A 1 -5.96 0.45 14.79
C MET A 1 -5.50 -0.34 13.59
N ALA A 2 -4.21 -0.29 13.29
CA ALA A 2 -3.64 -0.87 12.10
C ALA A 2 -3.84 -2.38 12.16
N ILE A 3 -4.33 -2.94 11.06
CA ILE A 3 -4.46 -4.39 10.94
C ILE A 3 -3.10 -4.89 10.46
N VAL A 4 -2.44 -5.74 11.26
CA VAL A 4 -1.16 -6.36 10.89
C VAL A 4 -1.42 -7.84 10.61
N ARG A 5 -1.11 -8.30 9.40
CA ARG A 5 -1.24 -9.71 9.00
C ARG A 5 0.06 -10.17 8.33
N ASN A 6 0.75 -11.12 8.96
CA ASN A 6 2.00 -11.70 8.43
C ASN A 6 3.06 -10.66 8.02
N GLY A 7 3.25 -9.63 8.85
CA GLY A 7 4.21 -8.53 8.59
C GLY A 7 3.69 -7.44 7.65
N ILE A 8 2.52 -7.63 7.06
CA ILE A 8 1.85 -6.66 6.20
C ILE A 8 0.95 -5.77 7.06
N THR A 9 1.15 -4.46 6.97
CA THR A 9 0.39 -3.47 7.74
C THR A 9 -0.63 -2.78 6.85
N PHE A 10 -1.88 -2.76 7.29
CA PHE A 10 -2.99 -2.04 6.70
C PHE A 10 -3.37 -0.88 7.61
N LEU A 11 -3.04 0.32 7.18
CA LEU A 11 -3.18 1.54 7.96
C LEU A 11 -4.58 2.13 7.75
N THR A 12 -5.23 2.51 8.84
CA THR A 12 -6.41 3.38 8.75
C THR A 12 -6.01 4.76 8.20
N LYS A 13 -7.01 5.57 7.84
CA LYS A 13 -6.76 6.94 7.37
C LYS A 13 -6.00 7.77 8.40
N GLU A 14 -6.32 7.61 9.68
CA GLU A 14 -5.66 8.31 10.78
C GLU A 14 -4.20 7.90 10.90
N GLU A 15 -3.90 6.61 10.77
CA GLU A 15 -2.54 6.07 10.89
C GLU A 15 -1.67 6.39 9.68
N ALA A 16 -2.27 6.43 8.49
CA ALA A 16 -1.61 6.88 7.27
C ALA A 16 -1.21 8.36 7.31
N ARG A 17 -1.81 9.15 8.22
CA ARG A 17 -1.46 10.56 8.49
C ARG A 17 -0.55 10.74 9.70
N ASP A 18 -0.29 9.70 10.48
CA ASP A 18 0.53 9.80 11.68
C ASP A 18 2.03 9.82 11.30
N PRO A 19 2.75 10.93 11.53
CA PRO A 19 4.17 11.03 11.19
C PRO A 19 5.06 10.11 12.05
N SER A 20 4.56 9.61 13.17
CA SER A 20 5.27 8.64 14.02
C SER A 20 5.16 7.21 13.48
N ASN A 21 4.24 6.95 12.56
CA ASN A 21 4.08 5.63 11.95
C ASN A 21 5.32 5.26 11.11
N PRO A 22 5.91 4.06 11.31
CA PRO A 22 7.10 3.64 10.56
C PRO A 22 6.93 3.67 9.04
N ALA A 23 5.75 3.31 8.53
CA ALA A 23 5.47 3.34 7.10
C ALA A 23 5.41 4.76 6.54
N VAL A 24 4.79 5.68 7.28
CA VAL A 24 4.72 7.11 6.93
C VAL A 24 6.11 7.72 6.94
N LYS A 25 6.91 7.43 7.98
CA LYS A 25 8.29 7.89 8.08
C LYS A 25 9.20 7.33 6.98
N ALA A 26 8.94 6.11 6.51
CA ALA A 26 9.71 5.51 5.43
C ALA A 26 9.47 6.23 4.08
N VAL A 27 8.23 6.63 3.80
CA VAL A 27 7.87 7.34 2.56
C VAL A 27 8.16 8.84 2.60
N SER A 28 8.17 9.48 3.78
CA SER A 28 8.44 10.93 3.90
C SER A 28 9.84 11.34 3.45
N ALA A 29 10.76 10.39 3.35
CA ALA A 29 12.14 10.61 2.90
C ALA A 29 12.32 10.48 1.37
N VAL A 30 11.27 10.16 0.61
CA VAL A 30 11.31 10.00 -0.85
C VAL A 30 10.30 10.90 -1.55
N ASN A 31 10.72 11.56 -2.62
CA ASN A 31 9.82 12.32 -3.49
C ASN A 31 9.20 11.35 -4.51
N LEU A 32 7.87 11.21 -4.48
CA LEU A 32 7.12 10.30 -5.35
C LEU A 32 6.83 10.92 -6.74
N GLY A 33 7.03 12.23 -6.91
CA GLY A 33 6.91 12.93 -8.19
C GLY A 33 5.50 12.91 -8.80
N ASP A 34 5.42 13.23 -10.10
CA ASP A 34 4.16 13.30 -10.86
C ASP A 34 3.67 11.94 -11.41
N VAL A 35 4.28 10.83 -10.97
CA VAL A 35 4.01 9.49 -11.50
C VAL A 35 3.05 8.75 -10.58
N ARG A 36 1.96 8.22 -11.16
CA ARG A 36 1.00 7.39 -10.42
C ARG A 36 1.46 5.94 -10.35
N PHE A 37 1.32 5.34 -9.17
CA PHE A 37 1.69 3.96 -8.87
C PHE A 37 0.43 3.11 -8.58
N PRO A 38 -0.32 2.69 -9.61
CA PRO A 38 -1.61 2.00 -9.42
C PRO A 38 -1.49 0.66 -8.66
N PHE A 39 -0.31 0.04 -8.69
CA PHE A 39 -0.01 -1.18 -7.96
C PHE A 39 0.89 -0.96 -6.74
N GLY A 40 1.15 0.29 -6.39
CA GLY A 40 2.17 0.65 -5.41
C GLY A 40 3.58 0.68 -5.99
N PHE A 41 4.56 0.74 -5.10
CA PHE A 41 5.96 0.87 -5.43
C PHE A 41 6.83 0.27 -4.32
N PHE A 42 8.10 0.06 -4.65
CA PHE A 42 9.13 -0.32 -3.69
C PHE A 42 10.08 0.84 -3.45
N ILE A 43 10.45 1.05 -2.20
CA ILE A 43 11.63 1.85 -1.84
C ILE A 43 12.81 0.89 -1.72
N ARG A 44 13.82 1.08 -2.56
CA ARG A 44 15.06 0.29 -2.56
C ARG A 44 16.24 1.16 -2.17
N ASP A 45 17.24 0.55 -1.56
CA ASP A 45 18.54 1.16 -1.30
C ASP A 45 19.58 0.50 -2.21
N ASP A 46 20.31 1.30 -2.99
CA ASP A 46 21.52 0.87 -3.68
C ASP A 46 22.65 1.82 -3.27
N LYS A 47 23.67 1.27 -2.60
CA LYS A 47 24.86 2.02 -2.14
C LYS A 47 24.52 3.27 -1.31
N GLY A 48 23.51 3.18 -0.44
CA GLY A 48 23.08 4.27 0.43
C GLY A 48 22.21 5.33 -0.27
N LYS A 49 21.86 5.11 -1.55
CA LYS A 49 20.91 5.96 -2.27
C LYS A 49 19.57 5.25 -2.36
N LYS A 50 18.54 5.88 -1.79
CA LYS A 50 17.16 5.41 -1.91
C LYS A 50 16.57 5.80 -3.27
N PHE A 51 15.84 4.88 -3.89
CA PHE A 51 15.09 5.12 -5.12
C PHE A 51 13.78 4.35 -5.13
N VAL A 52 12.85 4.82 -5.96
CA VAL A 52 11.52 4.25 -6.12
C VAL A 52 11.49 3.34 -7.34
N VAL A 53 10.97 2.12 -7.15
CA VAL A 53 10.71 1.18 -8.25
C VAL A 53 9.21 0.96 -8.35
N PRO A 54 8.55 1.26 -9.48
CA PRO A 54 7.13 0.98 -9.66
C PRO A 54 6.85 -0.52 -9.48
N ALA A 55 5.79 -0.86 -8.75
CA ALA A 55 5.35 -2.24 -8.64
C ALA A 55 4.47 -2.63 -9.83
N THR A 56 4.48 -3.91 -10.16
CA THR A 56 3.55 -4.52 -11.11
C THR A 56 2.35 -5.14 -10.39
N TRP A 57 1.32 -5.57 -11.13
CA TRP A 57 0.22 -6.32 -10.54
C TRP A 57 0.69 -7.63 -9.86
N PRO A 58 1.55 -8.47 -10.50
CA PRO A 58 2.13 -9.64 -9.83
C PRO A 58 2.83 -9.32 -8.50
N ASP A 59 3.53 -8.19 -8.42
CA ASP A 59 4.18 -7.76 -7.18
C ASP A 59 3.17 -7.46 -6.08
N LYS A 60 2.15 -6.66 -6.40
CA LYS A 60 1.05 -6.33 -5.48
C LYS A 60 0.33 -7.60 -5.01
N LEU A 61 0.01 -8.49 -5.94
CA LEU A 61 -0.66 -9.76 -5.66
C LEU A 61 0.18 -10.66 -4.74
N ARG A 62 1.49 -10.73 -4.97
CA ARG A 62 2.41 -11.45 -4.08
C ARG A 62 2.32 -10.91 -2.65
N ILE A 63 2.37 -9.58 -2.47
CA ILE A 63 2.28 -8.95 -1.14
C ILE A 63 0.91 -9.22 -0.50
N LEU A 64 -0.19 -9.08 -1.25
CA LEU A 64 -1.53 -9.36 -0.73
C LEU A 64 -1.68 -10.82 -0.31
N ARG A 65 -1.07 -11.76 -1.03
CA ARG A 65 -1.06 -13.18 -0.68
C ARG A 65 -0.27 -13.54 0.57
N ILE A 66 0.65 -12.68 1.01
CA ILE A 66 1.30 -12.84 2.31
C ILE A 66 0.27 -12.62 3.43
N ALA A 67 -0.58 -11.60 3.30
CA ALA A 67 -1.64 -11.31 4.27
C ALA A 67 -2.89 -12.20 4.12
N PHE A 68 -3.22 -12.57 2.88
CA PHE A 68 -4.42 -13.32 2.49
C PHE A 68 -4.05 -14.38 1.45
N PRO A 69 -3.68 -15.61 1.86
CA PRO A 69 -3.21 -16.64 0.93
C PRO A 69 -4.16 -16.92 -0.26
N ASP A 70 -5.47 -16.81 -0.02
CA ASP A 70 -6.52 -17.05 -1.01
C ASP A 70 -6.93 -15.79 -1.79
N PHE A 71 -6.11 -14.72 -1.77
CA PHE A 71 -6.42 -13.50 -2.50
C PHE A 71 -6.58 -13.80 -4.01
N PRO A 72 -7.69 -13.35 -4.63
CA PRO A 72 -8.01 -13.68 -6.01
C PRO A 72 -7.03 -13.03 -7.00
N ASP A 73 -6.85 -13.66 -8.16
CA ASP A 73 -5.97 -13.16 -9.22
C ASP A 73 -6.56 -11.94 -9.96
N ASP A 74 -7.85 -11.69 -9.80
CA ASP A 74 -8.57 -10.67 -10.55
C ASP A 74 -8.26 -9.26 -10.05
N GLN A 75 -8.42 -8.31 -10.97
CA GLN A 75 -8.02 -6.93 -10.77
C GLN A 75 -9.21 -6.02 -10.44
N SER A 76 -10.32 -6.61 -10.03
CA SER A 76 -11.53 -5.90 -9.59
C SER A 76 -11.23 -4.91 -8.44
N PHE A 77 -10.18 -5.17 -7.66
CA PHE A 77 -9.62 -4.35 -6.59
C PHE A 77 -8.78 -3.14 -7.03
N ARG A 78 -8.65 -2.87 -8.34
CA ARG A 78 -7.84 -1.76 -8.89
C ARG A 78 -8.36 -0.37 -8.54
N GLN A 79 -9.58 -0.27 -8.03
CA GLN A 79 -10.21 1.01 -7.73
C GLN A 79 -9.66 1.68 -6.46
N CYS A 80 -8.73 1.04 -5.75
CA CYS A 80 -8.03 1.64 -4.63
C CYS A 80 -6.60 2.05 -5.01
N GLU A 81 -6.36 3.36 -5.10
CA GLU A 81 -5.11 3.95 -5.55
C GLU A 81 -4.61 5.06 -4.59
N GLY A 82 -3.33 5.41 -4.68
CA GLY A 82 -2.79 6.53 -3.91
C GLY A 82 -3.36 7.86 -4.41
N ASN A 83 -3.64 8.79 -3.50
CA ASN A 83 -3.90 10.19 -3.83
C ASN A 83 -2.62 10.90 -4.32
N ASP A 84 -2.73 12.17 -4.71
CA ASP A 84 -1.63 12.93 -5.33
C ASP A 84 -0.37 13.06 -4.45
N ASP A 85 -0.51 13.01 -3.12
CA ASP A 85 0.64 13.04 -2.19
C ASP A 85 1.13 11.63 -1.80
N GLY A 86 0.46 10.57 -2.26
CA GLY A 86 0.76 9.17 -1.94
C GLY A 86 0.54 8.81 -0.45
N MET A 87 -0.03 9.72 0.34
CA MET A 87 -0.24 9.53 1.78
C MET A 87 -1.56 8.84 2.08
N GLU A 88 -2.57 9.03 1.24
CA GLU A 88 -3.88 8.42 1.39
C GLU A 88 -4.18 7.46 0.24
N CYS A 89 -5.05 6.49 0.53
CA CYS A 89 -5.66 5.68 -0.50
C CYS A 89 -7.06 6.20 -0.78
N ILE A 90 -7.32 6.48 -2.05
CA ILE A 90 -8.59 7.00 -2.57
C ILE A 90 -9.22 6.00 -3.53
N GLY A 91 -10.48 6.27 -3.86
CA GLY A 91 -11.29 5.46 -4.76
C GLY A 91 -12.31 4.62 -4.00
N GLY A 92 -12.70 3.48 -4.58
CA GLY A 92 -13.81 2.66 -4.09
C GLY A 92 -13.48 1.17 -4.10
N CYS A 93 -14.22 0.40 -3.30
CA CYS A 93 -14.13 -1.06 -3.30
C CYS A 93 -15.48 -1.63 -3.73
N ASN A 94 -15.51 -2.29 -4.89
CA ASN A 94 -16.76 -2.78 -5.50
C ASN A 94 -17.33 -4.04 -4.84
N GLU A 95 -16.63 -4.60 -3.86
CA GLU A 95 -16.92 -5.92 -3.30
C GLU A 95 -17.98 -5.90 -2.20
N GLY A 96 -18.37 -4.72 -1.73
CA GLY A 96 -19.45 -4.55 -0.78
C GLY A 96 -19.29 -3.30 0.08
N PRO A 97 -20.35 -2.94 0.83
CA PRO A 97 -20.38 -1.72 1.65
C PRO A 97 -19.35 -1.71 2.79
N ASN A 98 -18.81 -2.87 3.16
CA ASN A 98 -17.82 -2.99 4.24
C ASN A 98 -16.38 -2.87 3.75
N PHE A 99 -16.12 -2.94 2.44
CA PHE A 99 -14.76 -2.84 1.93
C PHE A 99 -14.32 -1.38 1.85
N ARG A 100 -13.13 -1.10 2.36
CA ARG A 100 -12.53 0.24 2.36
C ARG A 100 -11.12 0.19 1.80
N CYS A 101 -10.67 1.34 1.32
CA CYS A 101 -9.30 1.56 0.94
C CYS A 101 -8.39 1.67 2.16
N PHE A 102 -7.39 0.79 2.22
CA PHE A 102 -6.33 0.84 3.21
C PHE A 102 -4.99 1.07 2.54
N LYS A 103 -4.16 1.87 3.22
CA LYS A 103 -2.75 1.98 2.85
C LYS A 103 -2.02 0.75 3.33
N LEU A 104 -1.36 0.11 2.38
CA LEU A 104 -0.67 -1.16 2.52
C LEU A 104 0.83 -0.89 2.61
N ALA A 105 1.49 -1.41 3.64
CA ALA A 105 2.93 -1.35 3.80
C ALA A 105 3.51 -2.71 4.20
N SER A 106 4.52 -3.17 3.45
CA SER A 106 5.45 -4.22 3.89
C SER A 106 6.81 -3.57 4.05
N ILE A 107 7.18 -3.25 5.29
CA ILE A 107 8.42 -2.50 5.56
C ILE A 107 9.65 -3.34 5.23
N ASP A 108 9.60 -4.64 5.52
CA ASP A 108 10.70 -5.57 5.24
C ASP A 108 10.92 -5.76 3.73
N ASP A 109 9.82 -5.86 2.95
CA ASP A 109 9.90 -5.87 1.48
C ASP A 109 10.14 -4.47 0.90
N GLY A 110 10.07 -3.40 1.70
CA GLY A 110 10.09 -2.01 1.24
C GLY A 110 8.91 -1.63 0.34
N PHE A 111 7.79 -2.36 0.39
CA PHE A 111 6.62 -2.15 -0.46
C PHE A 111 5.60 -1.20 0.17
N PHE A 112 5.06 -0.31 -0.66
CA PHE A 112 4.00 0.63 -0.29
C PHE A 112 2.95 0.68 -1.40
N GLY A 113 1.67 0.61 -1.03
CA GLY A 113 0.58 0.68 -1.99
C GLY A 113 -0.79 0.88 -1.33
N CYS A 114 -1.83 0.63 -2.10
CA CYS A 114 -3.22 0.72 -1.67
C CYS A 114 -3.97 -0.57 -1.99
N SER A 115 -4.85 -1.02 -1.09
CA SER A 115 -5.71 -2.18 -1.35
C SER A 115 -7.08 -2.02 -0.71
N CYS A 116 -8.07 -2.62 -1.34
CA CYS A 116 -9.38 -2.84 -0.73
C CYS A 116 -9.28 -3.98 0.26
N MET A 117 -9.84 -3.77 1.45
CA MET A 117 -10.04 -4.79 2.47
C MET A 117 -11.36 -4.58 3.16
N GLU A 118 -11.95 -5.66 3.68
CA GLU A 118 -13.11 -5.58 4.58
C GLU A 118 -12.70 -4.81 5.85
N ALA A 119 -13.46 -3.77 6.17
CA ALA A 119 -13.36 -3.06 7.43
C ALA A 119 -14.07 -3.87 8.51
N GLU A 120 -13.32 -4.34 9.51
CA GLU A 120 -13.84 -4.99 10.72
C GLU A 120 -14.69 -4.03 11.57
#